data_AF-A0A9P5K1W2-F1
#
_entry.id   AF-A0A9P5K1W2-F1
#
_cell.length_a   1.000
_cell.length_b   1.000
_cell.length_c   1.000
_cell.angle_alpha   90.00
_cell.angle_beta   90.00
_cell.angle_gamma   90.00
#
_symmetry.space_group_name_H-M   'P 1'
#
loop_
_entity.id
_entity.type
_entity.pdbx_description
1 polymer ?
#
loop_
_entity_poly.entity_id
_entity_poly.type
_entity_poly.pdbx_seq_one_letter_code
_entity_poly.pdbx_strand_id
1 'polypeptide(L)'
;MLSASAPTPPPPPIRIDTRVLEPDEQWKADLRKRIEHDLIHMVESAKIVRDTILNSQPTESSRERAERDYVESMNNIRTLAQEEFTRELRREVSERKW
;
A
#
# COMPACT_ATOMS: atom_id res chain seq x y z
N MET A 1 -59.80 6.40 -36.32
CA MET A 1 -58.41 5.96 -36.60
C MET A 1 -57.48 6.83 -35.74
N LEU A 2 -57.14 6.39 -34.54
CA LEU A 2 -56.16 7.06 -33.68
C LEU A 2 -55.18 5.99 -33.17
N SER A 3 -53.99 5.94 -33.78
CA SER A 3 -52.90 5.05 -33.40
C SER A 3 -52.26 5.57 -32.12
N ALA A 4 -52.26 4.77 -31.06
CA ALA A 4 -51.51 5.05 -29.85
C ALA A 4 -50.03 4.71 -30.06
N SER A 5 -49.14 5.71 -29.99
CA SER A 5 -47.69 5.49 -29.97
C SER A 5 -47.29 4.79 -28.66
N ALA A 6 -46.66 3.63 -28.77
CA ALA A 6 -46.12 2.90 -27.64
C ALA A 6 -44.98 3.67 -26.95
N PRO A 7 -44.87 3.66 -25.61
CA PRO A 7 -43.73 4.23 -24.91
C PRO A 7 -42.48 3.39 -25.20
N THR A 8 -41.39 4.05 -25.62
CA THR A 8 -40.08 3.42 -25.80
C THR A 8 -39.60 2.78 -24.49
N PRO A 9 -39.00 1.57 -24.53
CA PRO A 9 -38.42 0.94 -23.35
C PRO A 9 -37.28 1.81 -22.79
N PRO A 10 -37.11 1.88 -21.46
CA PRO A 10 -35.99 2.60 -20.85
C PRO A 10 -34.66 2.00 -21.33
N PRO A 11 -33.61 2.82 -21.52
CA PRO A 11 -32.29 2.31 -21.87
C PRO A 11 -31.81 1.33 -20.78
N PRO A 12 -31.05 0.28 -21.14
CA PRO A 12 -30.51 -0.65 -20.17
C PRO A 12 -29.64 0.11 -19.16
N PRO A 13 -29.67 -0.25 -17.87
CA PRO A 13 -28.76 0.35 -16.90
C PRO A 13 -27.33 0.12 -17.38
N ILE A 14 -26.60 1.22 -17.60
CA ILE A 14 -25.16 1.19 -17.84
C ILE A 14 -24.58 0.43 -16.65
N ARG A 15 -24.18 -0.83 -16.88
CA ARG A 15 -23.36 -1.55 -15.94
C ARG A 15 -22.03 -0.82 -15.97
N ILE A 16 -21.86 0.14 -15.06
CA ILE A 16 -20.55 0.74 -14.81
C ILE A 16 -19.68 -0.44 -14.43
N ASP A 17 -18.86 -0.86 -15.38
CA ASP A 17 -17.97 -1.99 -15.19
C ASP A 17 -16.99 -1.57 -14.11
N THR A 18 -17.19 -2.09 -12.90
CA THR A 18 -16.40 -1.76 -11.72
C THR A 18 -14.92 -2.10 -11.91
N ARG A 19 -14.55 -2.81 -12.97
CA ARG A 19 -13.16 -3.10 -13.36
C ARG A 19 -12.42 -1.88 -13.93
N VAL A 20 -13.12 -0.82 -14.33
CA VAL A 20 -12.49 0.42 -14.85
C VAL A 20 -11.89 1.28 -13.72
N LEU A 21 -12.28 1.04 -12.46
CA LEU A 21 -11.95 1.92 -11.33
C LEU A 21 -10.73 1.49 -10.50
N GLU A 22 -10.33 0.21 -10.52
CA GLU A 22 -9.12 -0.21 -9.81
C GLU A 22 -7.87 0.01 -10.67
N PRO A 23 -6.78 0.55 -10.10
CA PRO A 23 -5.51 0.57 -10.80
C PRO A 23 -5.02 -0.85 -11.06
N ASP A 24 -4.35 -1.01 -12.19
CA ASP A 24 -3.91 -2.30 -12.68
C ASP A 24 -2.80 -2.90 -11.77
N GLU A 25 -2.55 -4.20 -11.93
CA GLU A 25 -1.55 -4.89 -11.11
C GLU A 25 -0.13 -4.36 -11.33
N GLN A 26 0.20 -3.91 -12.55
CA GLN A 26 1.48 -3.27 -12.86
C GLN A 26 1.64 -1.96 -12.08
N TRP A 27 0.63 -1.10 -12.07
CA TRP A 27 0.65 0.13 -11.27
C TRP A 27 0.84 -0.17 -9.77
N LYS A 28 0.12 -1.17 -9.23
CA LYS A 28 0.26 -1.59 -7.83
C LYS A 28 1.67 -2.13 -7.54
N ALA A 29 2.27 -2.86 -8.48
CA ALA A 29 3.63 -3.38 -8.36
C ALA A 29 4.68 -2.27 -8.40
N ASP A 30 4.54 -1.29 -9.31
CA ASP A 30 5.42 -0.12 -9.39
C ASP A 30 5.30 0.75 -8.13
N LEU A 31 4.09 0.94 -7.60
CA LEU A 31 3.87 1.65 -6.35
C LEU A 31 4.58 0.95 -5.17
N ARG A 32 4.47 -0.38 -5.07
CA ARG A 32 5.17 -1.15 -4.03
C ARG A 32 6.68 -0.93 -4.11
N LYS A 33 7.28 -1.07 -5.29
CA LYS A 33 8.71 -0.85 -5.49
C LYS A 33 9.16 0.56 -5.10
N ARG A 34 8.36 1.57 -5.42
CA ARG A 34 8.64 2.96 -5.04
C ARG A 34 8.60 3.15 -3.52
N ILE A 35 7.59 2.61 -2.85
CA ILE A 35 7.48 2.66 -1.38
C ILE A 35 8.63 1.90 -0.73
N GLU A 36 8.99 0.72 -1.24
CA GLU A 36 10.13 -0.06 -0.76
C GLU A 36 11.45 0.69 -0.91
N HIS A 37 11.66 1.34 -2.06
CA HIS A 37 12.83 2.19 -2.29
C HIS A 37 12.86 3.38 -1.34
N ASP A 38 11.72 4.03 -1.09
CA ASP A 38 11.65 5.16 -0.17
C ASP A 38 12.00 4.74 1.27
N LEU A 39 11.53 3.58 1.71
CA LEU A 39 11.75 3.07 3.07
C LEU A 39 13.07 2.33 3.27
N ILE A 40 13.88 2.15 2.22
CA ILE A 40 15.12 1.35 2.30
C ILE A 40 16.08 1.88 3.36
N HIS A 41 16.20 3.20 3.46
CA HIS A 41 17.08 3.88 4.40
C HIS A 41 16.67 3.59 5.86
N MET A 42 15.38 3.44 6.14
CA MET A 42 14.88 3.08 7.48
C MET A 42 15.24 1.64 7.82
N VAL A 43 15.10 0.72 6.86
CA VAL A 43 15.49 -0.68 7.03
C VAL A 43 16.99 -0.80 7.26
N GLU A 44 17.80 -0.07 6.50
CA GLU A 44 19.26 -0.02 6.67
C GLU A 44 19.63 0.55 8.03
N SER A 45 19.00 1.65 8.46
CA SER A 45 19.23 2.25 9.77
C SER A 45 18.92 1.27 10.91
N ALA A 46 17.78 0.58 10.85
CA ALA A 46 17.41 -0.43 11.83
C ALA A 46 18.42 -1.59 11.89
N LYS A 47 18.91 -2.03 10.72
CA LYS A 47 19.96 -3.06 10.63
C LYS A 47 21.27 -2.58 11.24
N ILE A 48 21.71 -1.36 10.92
CA ILE A 48 22.96 -0.77 11.44
C ILE A 48 22.91 -0.69 12.96
N VAL A 49 21.81 -0.20 13.53
CA VAL A 49 21.66 -0.09 14.99
C VAL A 49 21.78 -1.47 15.66
N ARG A 50 21.04 -2.47 15.15
CA ARG A 50 21.12 -3.83 15.67
C ARG A 50 22.54 -4.38 15.56
N ASP A 51 23.15 -4.30 14.38
CA ASP A 51 24.47 -4.87 14.10
C ASP A 51 25.57 -4.21 14.95
N THR A 52 25.50 -2.89 15.14
CA THR A 52 26.40 -2.14 16.02
C THR A 52 26.35 -2.66 17.45
N ILE A 53 25.14 -2.90 17.98
CA ILE A 53 24.97 -3.46 19.33
C ILE A 53 25.49 -4.89 19.37
N LEU A 54 25.19 -5.73 18.39
CA LEU A 54 25.62 -7.13 18.36
C LEU A 54 27.14 -7.29 18.22
N ASN A 55 27.79 -6.42 17.46
CA ASN A 55 29.25 -6.42 17.29
C ASN A 55 30.01 -5.95 18.53
N SER A 56 29.35 -5.23 19.45
CA SER A 56 29.95 -4.74 20.69
C SER A 56 30.16 -5.81 21.77
N GLN A 57 29.93 -7.10 21.45
CA GLN A 57 29.87 -8.21 22.40
C GLN A 57 28.93 -7.93 23.59
N PRO A 58 27.65 -7.67 23.33
CA PRO A 58 26.69 -7.29 24.36
C PRO A 58 26.39 -8.47 25.29
N THR A 59 25.92 -8.15 26.50
CA THR A 59 25.30 -9.16 27.38
C THR A 59 24.05 -9.74 26.71
N GLU A 60 23.62 -10.93 27.15
CA GLU A 60 22.43 -11.60 26.60
C GLU A 60 21.18 -10.71 26.69
N SER A 61 21.01 -10.00 27.81
CA SER A 61 19.92 -9.03 28.00
C SER A 61 19.96 -7.88 26.98
N SER A 62 21.16 -7.36 26.68
CA SER A 62 21.33 -6.29 25.69
C SER A 62 21.12 -6.79 24.26
N ARG A 63 21.52 -8.05 23.96
CA ARG A 63 21.24 -8.71 22.68
C ARG A 63 19.73 -8.86 22.46
N GLU A 64 19.01 -9.40 23.44
CA GLU A 64 17.57 -9.61 23.34
C GLU A 64 16.82 -8.28 23.15
N ARG A 65 17.26 -7.22 23.84
CA ARG A 65 16.72 -5.88 23.64
C ARG A 65 16.96 -5.38 22.21
N ALA A 66 18.18 -5.49 21.69
CA ALA A 66 18.50 -5.07 20.32
C ALA A 66 17.69 -5.82 19.26
N GLU A 67 17.42 -7.11 19.48
CA GLU A 67 16.57 -7.92 18.61
C GLU A 67 15.09 -7.48 18.67
N ARG A 68 14.57 -7.20 19.88
CA ARG A 68 13.21 -6.67 20.06
C ARG A 68 13.04 -5.31 19.40
N ASP A 69 13.97 -4.38 19.64
CA ASP A 69 13.95 -3.04 19.07
C ASP A 69 14.02 -3.09 17.53
N TYR A 70 14.81 -4.02 16.98
CA TYR A 70 14.86 -4.27 15.54
C TYR A 70 13.52 -4.77 15.00
N VAL A 71 12.89 -5.75 15.66
CA VAL A 71 11.58 -6.29 15.25
C VAL A 71 10.50 -5.20 15.31
N GLU A 72 10.49 -4.39 16.37
CA GLU A 72 9.58 -3.26 16.50
C GLU A 72 9.78 -2.25 15.36
N SER A 73 11.02 -1.87 15.08
CA SER A 73 11.36 -0.97 13.98
C SER A 73 10.89 -1.52 12.63
N MET A 74 11.12 -2.81 12.36
CA MET A 74 10.68 -3.45 11.12
C MET A 74 9.15 -3.52 11.00
N ASN A 75 8.44 -3.74 12.10
CA ASN A 75 6.97 -3.70 12.11
C ASN A 75 6.46 -2.28 11.83
N ASN A 76 7.07 -1.26 12.43
CA ASN A 76 6.72 0.13 12.16
C ASN A 76 6.93 0.50 10.69
N ILE A 77 8.07 0.12 10.11
CA ILE A 77 8.36 0.34 8.68
C ILE A 77 7.31 -0.36 7.80
N ARG A 78 6.89 -1.59 8.15
CA ARG A 78 5.83 -2.29 7.41
C ARG A 78 4.49 -1.56 7.49
N THR A 79 4.13 -1.04 8.66
CA THR A 79 2.91 -0.25 8.84
C THR A 79 2.95 1.00 7.97
N LEU A 80 4.05 1.75 7.98
CA LEU A 80 4.24 2.92 7.11
C LEU A 80 4.09 2.55 5.64
N ALA A 81 4.73 1.46 5.18
CA ALA A 81 4.60 0.99 3.81
C ALA A 81 3.13 0.72 3.42
N GLN A 82 2.38 0.09 4.32
CA GLN A 82 0.97 -0.23 4.10
C GLN A 82 0.08 1.03 4.09
N GLU A 83 0.36 2.00 4.95
CA GLU A 83 -0.34 3.28 5.01
C GLU A 83 -0.10 4.10 3.73
N GLU A 84 1.16 4.21 3.29
CA GLU A 84 1.54 4.86 2.04
C GLU A 84 0.85 4.21 0.84
N PHE A 85 0.90 2.87 0.76
CA PHE A 85 0.24 2.12 -0.31
C PHE A 85 -1.27 2.38 -0.34
N THR A 86 -1.90 2.34 0.83
CA THR A 86 -3.35 2.56 0.95
C THR A 86 -3.74 4.00 0.60
N ARG A 87 -2.91 4.98 0.98
CA ARG A 87 -3.12 6.39 0.66
C ARG A 87 -3.05 6.64 -0.84
N GLU A 88 -1.98 6.19 -1.48
CA GLU A 88 -1.79 6.37 -2.93
C GLU A 88 -2.84 5.59 -3.73
N LEU A 89 -3.23 4.40 -3.28
CA LEU A 89 -4.32 3.63 -3.89
C LEU A 89 -5.65 4.40 -3.83
N ARG A 90 -5.99 4.97 -2.67
CA ARG A 90 -7.22 5.79 -2.54
C ARG A 90 -7.17 7.04 -3.40
N ARG A 91 -5.99 7.66 -3.52
CA ARG A 91 -5.78 8.83 -4.36
C ARG A 91 -6.03 8.49 -5.83
N GLU A 92 -5.39 7.46 -6.35
CA GLU A 92 -5.53 7.01 -7.75
C GLU A 92 -6.98 6.58 -8.07
N VAL A 93 -7.64 5.84 -7.18
CA VAL A 93 -9.06 5.47 -7.34
C VAL A 93 -9.97 6.71 -7.35
N SER A 94 -9.64 7.73 -6.56
CA SER A 94 -10.40 8.98 -6.54
C SER A 94 -10.15 9.79 -7.83
N GLU A 95 -8.90 9.95 -8.24
CA GLU A 95 -8.51 10.67 -9.47
C GLU A 95 -9.11 10.04 -10.74
N ARG A 96 -9.31 8.72 -10.78
CA ARG A 96 -9.96 8.02 -11.92
C ARG A 96 -11.48 8.08 -11.90
N LYS A 97 -12.08 8.40 -10.75
CA LYS A 97 -13.54 8.46 -10.55
C LYS A 97 -14.12 9.84 -10.88
N TRP A 98 -13.28 10.88 -10.90
CA TRP A 98 -13.62 12.25 -11.27
C TRP A 98 -13.15 12.56 -12.70
#